data_AF-A0A3S2D9C6-F1
#
_entry.id   AF-A0A3S2D9C6-F1
#
_cell.length_a   1.000
_cell.length_b   1.000
_cell.length_c   1.000
_cell.angle_alpha   90.00
_cell.angle_beta   90.00
_cell.angle_gamma   90.00
#
_symmetry.space_group_name_H-M   'P 1'
#
loop_
_entity.id
_entity.type
_entity.pdbx_description
1 polymer ?
#
loop_
_entity_poly.entity_id
_entity_poly.type
_entity_poly.pdbx_seq_one_letter_code
_entity_poly.pdbx_strand_id
1 'polypeptide(L)'
;MLHYSVPREFEIGDEVALTSTVITVLPSGRARVSIPSYDPPYSVDAPPKARAGDKLVLVGDIIRIDREANKLTVRIDCGGVITIDKLAIARVRKHRQGSRPDEERTSL
;
A
#
# COMPACT_ATOMS: atom_id res chain seq x y z
N MET A 1 -18.28 -17.66 18.00
CA MET A 1 -17.94 -16.23 17.89
C MET A 1 -16.91 -16.07 16.79
N LEU A 2 -17.31 -15.51 15.64
CA LEU A 2 -16.39 -15.18 14.55
C LEU A 2 -15.44 -14.10 15.09
N HIS A 3 -14.18 -14.44 15.26
CA HIS A 3 -13.12 -13.51 15.60
C HIS A 3 -12.94 -12.61 14.38
N TYR A 4 -13.76 -11.57 14.27
CA TYR A 4 -13.50 -10.45 13.37
C TYR A 4 -12.18 -9.87 13.87
N SER A 5 -11.08 -10.29 13.24
CA SER A 5 -9.81 -9.62 13.40
C SER A 5 -10.06 -8.21 12.92
N VAL A 6 -10.36 -7.32 13.86
CA VAL A 6 -10.30 -5.88 13.66
C VAL A 6 -9.04 -5.64 12.84
N PRO A 7 -9.12 -5.06 11.63
CA PRO A 7 -7.95 -4.88 10.80
C PRO A 7 -7.00 -4.01 11.61
N ARG A 8 -5.97 -4.68 12.16
CA ARG A 8 -4.99 -4.10 13.07
C ARG A 8 -4.49 -2.83 12.42
N GLU A 9 -4.35 -1.77 13.20
CA GLU A 9 -3.85 -0.48 12.75
C GLU A 9 -2.63 -0.68 11.82
N PHE A 10 -2.60 0.10 10.74
CA PHE A 10 -1.43 0.13 9.87
C PHE A 10 -0.25 0.66 10.69
N GLU A 11 0.95 0.19 10.38
CA GLU A 11 2.19 0.54 11.06
C GLU A 11 3.18 1.10 10.03
N ILE A 12 4.10 1.95 10.46
CA ILE A 12 5.17 2.44 9.57
C ILE A 12 6.11 1.26 9.27
N GLY A 13 6.47 1.07 8.01
CA GLY A 13 7.24 -0.07 7.52
C GLY A 13 6.39 -1.28 7.11
N ASP A 14 5.06 -1.17 7.15
CA ASP A 14 4.16 -2.19 6.65
C ASP A 14 4.04 -2.11 5.12
N GLU A 15 4.08 -3.26 4.46
CA GLU A 15 3.95 -3.35 3.01
C GLU A 15 2.47 -3.43 2.63
N VAL A 16 2.07 -2.47 1.79
CA VAL A 16 0.68 -2.31 1.39
C VAL A 16 0.53 -2.27 -0.12
N ALA A 17 -0.60 -2.80 -0.58
CA ALA A 17 -1.04 -2.78 -1.96
C ALA A 17 -2.21 -1.80 -2.06
N LEU A 18 -2.09 -0.87 -2.98
CA LEU A 18 -3.20 0.01 -3.35
C LEU A 18 -3.66 -0.33 -4.76
N THR A 19 -4.98 -0.38 -4.93
CA THR A 19 -5.57 -0.67 -6.24
C THR A 19 -5.83 0.64 -6.96
N SER A 20 -5.19 0.80 -8.11
CA SER A 20 -5.39 1.94 -9.01
C SER A 20 -6.01 1.49 -10.30
N THR A 21 -6.69 2.39 -10.99
CA THR A 21 -7.31 2.10 -12.29
C THR A 21 -6.52 2.80 -13.38
N VAL A 22 -6.05 2.06 -14.38
CA VAL A 22 -5.39 2.62 -15.55
C VAL A 22 -6.40 3.48 -16.32
N ILE A 23 -6.15 4.78 -16.38
CA ILE A 23 -6.96 5.73 -17.15
C ILE A 23 -6.57 5.64 -18.62
N THR A 24 -5.27 5.71 -18.90
CA THR A 24 -4.74 5.69 -20.25
C THR A 24 -3.31 5.20 -20.27
N VAL A 25 -2.91 4.51 -21.34
CA VAL A 25 -1.55 4.06 -21.58
C VAL A 25 -0.94 4.97 -22.64
N LEU A 26 0.12 5.68 -22.27
CA LEU A 26 0.87 6.55 -23.16
C LEU A 26 1.74 5.71 -24.09
N PRO A 27 1.94 6.15 -25.34
CA PRO A 27 2.82 5.46 -26.30
C PRO A 27 4.29 5.45 -25.86
N SER A 28 4.66 6.26 -24.86
CA SER A 28 5.98 6.28 -24.23
C SER A 28 6.24 5.09 -23.28
N GLY A 29 5.29 4.15 -23.14
CA GLY A 29 5.40 3.02 -22.22
C GLY A 29 4.95 3.32 -20.78
N ARG A 30 4.43 4.52 -20.52
CA ARG A 30 3.90 4.91 -19.20
C ARG A 30 2.39 4.80 -19.15
N ALA A 31 1.83 4.33 -18.04
CA ALA A 31 0.40 4.34 -17.78
C ALA A 31 0.05 5.46 -16.82
N ARG A 32 -1.01 6.22 -17.11
CA ARG A 32 -1.66 7.10 -16.13
C ARG A 32 -2.68 6.29 -15.37
N VAL A 33 -2.54 6.26 -14.06
CA VAL A 33 -3.45 5.56 -13.16
C VAL A 33 -4.18 6.55 -12.27
N SER A 34 -5.46 6.31 -12.07
CA SER A 34 -6.30 6.97 -11.07
C SER A 34 -6.19 6.19 -9.79
N ILE A 35 -5.73 6.84 -8.73
CA ILE A 35 -5.68 6.26 -7.40
C ILE A 35 -6.87 6.84 -6.62
N PRO A 36 -7.73 6.00 -6.00
CA PRO A 36 -8.81 6.50 -5.17
C PRO A 36 -8.26 7.35 -4.01
N SER A 37 -8.89 8.50 -3.74
CA SER A 37 -8.45 9.53 -2.78
C SER A 37 -7.18 10.31 -3.16
N TYR A 38 -6.70 10.20 -4.41
CA TYR A 38 -5.62 11.03 -4.93
C TYR A 38 -6.09 11.78 -6.18
N ASP A 39 -6.08 13.11 -6.10
CA ASP A 39 -6.62 13.99 -7.15
C ASP A 39 -5.83 13.93 -8.47
N PRO A 40 -4.48 14.02 -8.49
CA PRO A 40 -3.75 14.02 -9.74
C PRO A 40 -3.51 12.59 -10.27
N PRO A 41 -3.75 12.32 -11.56
CA PRO A 41 -3.44 11.02 -12.14
C PRO A 41 -1.94 10.74 -12.06
N TYR A 42 -1.58 9.64 -11.41
CA TYR A 42 -0.20 9.26 -11.19
C TYR A 42 0.34 8.52 -12.42
N SER A 43 1.54 8.88 -12.88
CA SER A 43 2.15 8.22 -14.04
C SER A 43 3.12 7.15 -13.57
N VAL A 44 2.85 5.92 -13.95
CA VAL A 44 3.64 4.73 -13.59
C VAL A 44 4.15 4.05 -14.85
N ASP A 45 5.15 3.18 -14.69
CA ASP A 45 5.55 2.32 -15.79
C ASP A 45 4.42 1.33 -16.09
N ALA A 46 4.01 1.25 -17.36
CA ALA A 46 2.90 0.38 -17.74
C ALA A 46 3.40 -1.07 -17.76
N PRO A 47 2.80 -1.99 -16.99
CA PRO A 47 3.17 -3.39 -17.13
C PRO A 47 2.90 -3.88 -18.55
N PRO A 48 3.67 -4.88 -19.03
CA PRO A 48 3.48 -5.42 -20.37
C PRO A 48 2.05 -5.97 -20.47
N LYS A 49 1.27 -5.40 -21.41
CA LYS A 49 -0.17 -5.67 -21.66
C LYS A 49 -1.18 -4.82 -20.86
N ALA A 50 -0.78 -3.79 -20.12
CA ALA A 50 -1.72 -2.86 -19.51
C ALA A 50 -2.62 -2.19 -20.55
N ARG A 51 -3.91 -2.02 -20.24
CA ARG A 51 -4.87 -1.28 -21.06
C ARG A 51 -5.64 -0.27 -20.23
N ALA A 52 -6.24 0.72 -20.88
CA ALA A 52 -7.19 1.60 -20.21
C ALA A 52 -8.35 0.77 -19.61
N GLY A 53 -8.65 0.99 -18.33
CA GLY A 53 -9.62 0.22 -17.56
C GLY A 53 -9.03 -0.93 -16.74
N ASP A 54 -7.77 -1.32 -16.95
CA ASP A 54 -7.13 -2.34 -16.11
C ASP A 54 -6.96 -1.86 -14.68
N LYS A 55 -7.05 -2.80 -13.74
CA LYS A 55 -6.72 -2.55 -12.34
C LYS A 55 -5.26 -2.87 -12.12
N LEU A 56 -4.50 -1.87 -11.70
CA LEU A 56 -3.11 -2.00 -11.35
C LEU A 56 -2.96 -2.02 -9.83
N VAL A 57 -2.21 -2.97 -9.32
CA VAL A 57 -1.83 -3.00 -7.91
C VAL A 57 -0.46 -2.34 -7.78
N LEU A 58 -0.41 -1.23 -7.05
CA LEU A 58 0.84 -0.58 -6.67
C LEU A 58 1.20 -1.04 -5.27
N VAL A 59 2.43 -1.52 -5.10
CA VAL A 59 2.96 -1.98 -3.81
C VAL A 59 3.92 -0.92 -3.29
N GLY A 60 3.92 -0.71 -1.98
CA GLY A 60 4.88 0.16 -1.33
C GLY A 60 4.83 0.09 0.19
N ASP A 61 5.76 0.79 0.82
CA ASP A 61 5.91 0.83 2.27
C ASP A 61 5.20 2.05 2.87
N ILE A 62 4.51 1.86 3.99
CA ILE A 62 4.01 3.00 4.76
C ILE A 62 5.18 3.74 5.40
N ILE A 63 5.34 5.03 5.06
CA ILE A 63 6.35 5.89 5.67
C ILE A 63 5.77 6.87 6.70
N ARG A 64 4.45 7.14 6.64
CA ARG A 64 3.76 8.03 7.57
C ARG A 64 2.28 7.68 7.68
N ILE A 65 1.71 7.90 8.87
CA ILE A 65 0.32 7.60 9.21
C ILE A 65 -0.28 8.83 9.88
N ASP A 66 -1.21 9.49 9.19
CA ASP A 66 -1.97 10.62 9.72
C ASP A 66 -3.32 10.09 10.26
N ARG A 67 -3.33 9.74 11.55
CA ARG A 67 -4.51 9.16 12.22
C ARG A 67 -5.68 10.13 12.31
N GLU A 68 -5.39 11.42 12.46
CA GLU A 68 -6.42 12.48 12.54
C GLU A 68 -7.18 12.63 11.21
N ALA A 69 -6.47 12.55 10.09
CA ALA A 69 -7.04 12.69 8.76
C ALA A 69 -7.43 11.35 8.10
N ASN A 70 -7.18 10.21 8.77
CA ASN A 70 -7.31 8.86 8.22
C ASN A 70 -6.52 8.62 6.92
N LYS A 71 -5.39 9.32 6.76
CA LYS A 71 -4.52 9.25 5.58
C LYS A 71 -3.23 8.48 5.89
N LEU A 72 -2.77 7.75 4.89
CA LEU A 72 -1.52 7.00 4.92
C LEU A 72 -0.64 7.52 3.79
N THR A 73 0.61 7.81 4.11
CA THR A 73 1.63 8.12 3.12
C THR A 73 2.44 6.86 2.85
N VAL A 74 2.38 6.40 1.60
CA VAL A 74 3.04 5.20 1.12
C VAL A 74 4.13 5.62 0.13
N ARG A 75 5.32 5.06 0.30
CA ARG A 75 6.41 5.16 -0.68
C ARG A 75 6.34 3.95 -1.60
N ILE A 76 6.07 4.20 -2.87
CA ILE A 76 6.01 3.20 -3.93
C ILE A 76 7.42 2.96 -4.45
N ASP A 77 7.75 1.71 -4.76
CA ASP A 77 9.06 1.32 -5.32
C ASP A 77 9.42 2.05 -6.62
N CYS A 78 8.43 2.57 -7.34
CA CYS A 78 8.64 3.42 -8.51
C CYS A 78 9.18 4.84 -8.17
N GLY A 79 9.56 5.10 -6.92
CA GLY A 79 10.16 6.37 -6.47
C GLY A 79 9.13 7.45 -6.09
N GLY A 80 7.84 7.10 -6.03
CA GLY A 80 6.75 8.00 -5.68
C GLY A 80 6.39 7.98 -4.21
N VAL A 81 6.10 9.14 -3.63
CA VAL A 81 5.44 9.25 -2.33
C VAL A 81 4.01 9.69 -2.58
N ILE A 82 3.04 8.88 -2.17
CA ILE A 82 1.62 9.18 -2.34
C ILE A 82 0.90 9.14 -1.00
N THR A 83 -0.01 10.10 -0.79
CA THR A 83 -0.87 10.16 0.40
C THR A 83 -2.28 9.80 0.00
N ILE A 84 -2.83 8.75 0.60
CA ILE A 84 -4.14 8.20 0.27
C ILE A 84 -4.90 7.81 1.53
N ASP A 85 -6.22 7.63 1.40
CA ASP A 85 -7.04 7.18 2.51
C ASP A 85 -6.73 5.75 2.91
N LYS A 86 -6.85 5.48 4.22
CA LYS A 86 -6.71 4.14 4.79
C LYS A 86 -7.65 3.11 4.16
N LEU A 87 -8.81 3.53 3.66
CA LEU A 87 -9.81 2.67 3.03
C LEU A 87 -9.45 2.25 1.59
N ALA A 88 -8.58 3.01 0.92
CA ALA A 88 -8.12 2.73 -0.44
C ALA A 88 -6.98 1.70 -0.51
N ILE A 89 -6.49 1.26 0.65
CA ILE A 89 -5.31 0.42 0.78
C ILE A 89 -5.69 -0.98 1.26
N ALA A 90 -5.17 -2.00 0.59
CA ALA A 90 -5.17 -3.39 1.03
C ALA A 90 -3.81 -3.74 1.66
N ARG A 91 -3.82 -4.23 2.91
CA ARG A 91 -2.60 -4.70 3.60
C ARG A 91 -2.11 -6.00 2.94
N VAL A 92 -0.84 -6.04 2.48
CA VAL A 92 -0.27 -7.24 1.82
C VAL A 92 0.54 -8.05 2.82
N ARG A 93 1.48 -7.40 3.52
CA ARG A 93 2.33 -8.04 4.53
C ARG A 93 2.44 -7.19 5.77
N LYS A 94 2.16 -7.82 6.91
CA LYS A 94 2.43 -7.21 8.21
C LYS A 94 3.93 -7.18 8.47
N HIS A 95 4.47 -6.01 8.82
CA HIS A 95 5.80 -5.91 9.43
C HIS A 95 5.77 -6.67 10.75
N ARG A 96 6.37 -7.87 10.77
CA ARG A 96 6.44 -8.70 11.97
C ARG A 96 7.55 -8.13 12.85
N GLN A 97 7.25 -7.06 13.55
CA GLN A 97 8.12 -6.56 14.61
C GLN A 97 8.21 -7.65 15.69
N GLY A 98 9.39 -8.28 15.75
CA GLY A 98 9.90 -9.01 16.91
C GLY A 98 8.97 -10.05 17.53
N SER A 99 8.93 -11.25 16.96
CA SER A 99 8.99 -12.43 17.83
C SER A 99 10.41 -12.47 18.40
N ARG A 100 10.68 -11.72 19.47
CA ARG A 100 11.72 -12.16 20.39
C ARG A 100 11.18 -13.48 20.96
N PRO A 101 11.80 -14.65 20.75
CA PRO A 101 11.54 -15.74 21.65
C PRO A 101 11.97 -15.23 23.01
N ASP A 102 10.98 -14.99 23.85
CA ASP A 102 11.13 -14.95 25.29
C ASP A 102 11.73 -16.32 25.68
N GLU A 103 13.06 -16.38 25.77
CA GLU A 103 13.75 -17.51 26.40
C GLU A 103 13.79 -17.24 27.90
N GLU A 104 12.62 -17.20 28.51
CA GLU A 104 12.46 -17.50 29.92
C GLU A 104 12.24 -19.01 30.06
N ARG A 105 13.31 -19.75 30.34
CA ARG A 105 13.24 -20.99 31.13
C ARG A 105 14.49 -21.17 31.99
N THR A 106 14.37 -20.70 33.23
CA THR A 106 14.37 -21.54 34.44
C THR A 106 15.47 -22.60 34.60
N SER A 107 16.35 -22.30 35.56
CA SER A 107 16.89 -23.20 36.60
C SER A 107 17.76 -24.40 36.20
N LEU A 108 19.02 -24.35 36.65
CA LEU A 108 19.60 -25.27 37.65
C LEU A 108 20.80 -24.61 38.33
#